data_AF-A0A9E4MZW4-F1
#
_entry.id   AF-A0A9E4MZW4-F1
#
_cell.length_a   1.000
_cell.length_b   1.000
_cell.length_c   1.000
_cell.angle_alpha   90.00
_cell.angle_beta   90.00
_cell.angle_gamma   90.00
#
_symmetry.space_group_name_H-M   'P 1'
#
loop_
_entity.id
_entity.type
_entity.pdbx_description
1 polymer ?
#
loop_
_entity_poly.entity_id
_entity_poly.type
_entity_poly.pdbx_seq_one_letter_code
_entity_poly.pdbx_strand_id
1 'polypeptide(L)'
;MECLQSAERENLDTRLITGKVDSTEHGTDNAMNNNKTSDDELSNADTDSQLAVKRFCDGCNCAQAVLTSFANRYQVDTELAMRISSGLGGGVGRMGDICGTLSGAALVLGLQMGPKTSDDASAKEATYNATRLLQERFMARHGSNRCKELLQKDLSIPAEYQEAKSLGLFKTQCPDYVGTVVTLLNQILEESEVKE
;
A
#
# COMPACT_ATOMS: atom_id res chain seq x y z
N MET A 1 2.87 16.72 -4.60
CA MET A 1 1.50 17.00 -5.06
C MET A 1 1.13 16.26 -6.35
N GLU A 2 2.00 16.15 -7.37
CA GLU A 2 1.68 15.39 -8.62
C GLU A 2 1.33 13.90 -8.39
N CYS A 3 2.02 13.25 -7.46
CA CYS A 3 1.90 11.82 -7.14
C CYS A 3 0.58 11.43 -6.43
N LEU A 4 -0.07 12.38 -5.72
CA LEU A 4 -1.33 12.14 -5.00
C LEU A 4 -2.57 12.42 -5.85
N GLN A 5 -2.46 13.36 -6.80
CA GLN A 5 -3.57 13.73 -7.69
C GLN A 5 -4.00 12.61 -8.65
N SER A 6 -3.15 11.61 -8.91
CA SER A 6 -3.52 10.40 -9.66
C SER A 6 -4.28 9.39 -8.79
N ALA A 7 -3.88 9.20 -7.53
CA ALA A 7 -4.52 8.25 -6.62
C ALA A 7 -5.94 8.68 -6.20
N GLU A 8 -6.19 9.99 -6.08
CA GLU A 8 -7.53 10.53 -5.75
C GLU A 8 -8.56 10.32 -6.88
N ARG A 9 -8.12 10.19 -8.14
CA ARG A 9 -9.03 10.00 -9.29
C ARG A 9 -9.67 8.61 -9.32
N GLU A 10 -8.96 7.56 -8.89
CA GLU A 10 -9.51 6.20 -8.87
C GLU A 10 -10.54 5.98 -7.75
N ASN A 11 -10.44 6.73 -6.65
CA ASN A 11 -11.42 6.67 -5.53
C ASN A 11 -12.73 7.41 -5.82
N LEU A 12 -12.76 8.28 -6.84
CA LEU A 12 -13.99 8.97 -7.26
C LEU A 12 -14.89 8.07 -8.12
N ASP A 13 -14.31 7.19 -8.93
CA ASP A 13 -15.05 6.33 -9.88
C ASP A 13 -15.85 5.22 -9.18
N THR A 14 -15.42 4.77 -7.99
CA THR A 14 -16.16 3.78 -7.17
C THR A 14 -17.38 4.35 -6.45
N ARG A 15 -17.52 5.68 -6.33
CA ARG A 15 -18.62 6.33 -5.58
C ARG A 15 -19.84 6.70 -6.42
N LEU A 16 -19.78 6.59 -7.75
CA LEU A 16 -20.83 7.06 -8.66
C LEU A 16 -21.91 6.01 -9.01
N ILE A 17 -21.91 4.81 -8.43
CA ILE A 17 -22.81 3.71 -8.86
C ILE A 17 -24.13 3.60 -8.07
N THR A 18 -24.40 4.39 -7.02
CA THR A 18 -25.69 4.27 -6.31
C THR A 18 -26.34 5.60 -5.89
N GLY A 19 -27.46 5.96 -6.54
CA GLY A 19 -28.60 6.62 -5.89
C GLY A 19 -28.91 8.10 -6.21
N LYS A 20 -29.90 8.34 -7.09
CA LYS A 20 -30.87 9.48 -7.02
C LYS A 20 -31.80 9.25 -5.78
N VAL A 21 -32.49 10.21 -5.13
CA VAL A 21 -33.43 11.26 -5.61
C VAL A 21 -33.79 12.28 -4.48
N ASP A 22 -34.09 13.53 -4.90
CA ASP A 22 -35.12 14.54 -4.52
C ASP A 22 -35.37 15.22 -3.14
N SER A 23 -35.34 16.57 -3.23
CA SER A 23 -36.23 17.65 -2.74
C SER A 23 -36.81 17.75 -1.31
N THR A 24 -36.56 18.88 -0.62
CA THR A 24 -37.51 20.00 -0.30
C THR A 24 -36.96 20.95 0.79
N GLU A 25 -37.25 22.25 0.66
CA GLU A 25 -36.83 23.35 1.56
C GLU A 25 -37.85 23.65 2.68
N HIS A 26 -37.40 24.05 3.88
CA HIS A 26 -37.83 25.30 4.60
C HIS A 26 -37.34 25.37 6.08
N GLY A 27 -36.66 26.49 6.42
CA GLY A 27 -37.08 27.36 7.54
C GLY A 27 -36.54 27.19 8.99
N THR A 28 -35.78 28.22 9.40
CA THR A 28 -35.69 28.91 10.73
C THR A 28 -34.83 28.36 11.88
N ASP A 29 -33.73 29.10 12.11
CA ASP A 29 -33.20 29.71 13.33
C ASP A 29 -33.11 28.97 14.69
N ASN A 30 -31.84 28.76 15.05
CA ASN A 30 -31.17 29.07 16.33
C ASN A 30 -31.50 28.23 17.57
N ALA A 31 -30.58 27.31 17.89
CA ALA A 31 -30.22 26.97 19.28
C ALA A 31 -28.80 26.38 19.31
N MET A 32 -27.98 26.87 20.25
CA MET A 32 -26.65 26.36 20.57
C MET A 32 -26.67 24.84 20.74
N ASN A 33 -25.84 24.11 20.01
CA ASN A 33 -25.46 22.76 20.39
C ASN A 33 -24.09 22.35 19.83
N ASN A 34 -23.35 21.65 20.68
CA ASN A 34 -22.05 21.05 20.44
C ASN A 34 -22.12 20.03 19.29
N ASN A 35 -21.44 20.31 18.17
CA ASN A 35 -21.08 19.30 17.15
C ASN A 35 -19.54 19.30 17.12
N LYS A 36 -18.84 18.32 17.69
CA LYS A 36 -18.69 16.94 17.18
C LYS A 36 -18.70 16.97 15.64
N THR A 37 -17.58 17.40 15.06
CA THR A 37 -17.29 17.06 13.66
C THR A 37 -17.23 15.54 13.62
N SER A 38 -18.24 14.97 12.99
CA SER A 38 -18.22 13.64 12.44
C SER A 38 -17.14 13.62 11.37
N ASP A 39 -15.89 13.48 11.81
CA ASP A 39 -14.83 13.05 10.92
C ASP A 39 -15.11 11.56 10.70
N ASP A 40 -15.64 11.26 9.52
CA ASP A 40 -15.86 9.91 9.03
C ASP A 40 -14.66 9.02 9.42
N GLU A 41 -14.91 7.96 10.19
CA GLU A 41 -13.90 6.96 10.55
C GLU A 41 -13.42 6.29 9.27
N LEU A 42 -12.36 6.86 8.67
CA LEU A 42 -11.58 6.20 7.64
C LEU A 42 -11.11 4.87 8.22
N SER A 43 -11.38 3.76 7.53
CA SER A 43 -10.88 2.46 7.96
C SER A 43 -9.36 2.53 8.17
N ASN A 44 -8.82 1.74 9.10
CA ASN A 44 -7.36 1.64 9.29
C ASN A 44 -6.65 1.33 7.96
N ALA A 45 -7.32 0.60 7.06
CA ALA A 45 -6.82 0.27 5.74
C ALA A 45 -6.62 1.49 4.82
N ASP A 46 -7.61 2.39 4.78
CA ASP A 46 -7.55 3.61 3.96
C ASP A 46 -6.47 4.57 4.46
N THR A 47 -6.30 4.66 5.78
CA THR A 47 -5.28 5.51 6.41
C THR A 47 -3.87 4.97 6.15
N ASP A 48 -3.65 3.66 6.29
CA ASP A 48 -2.34 3.04 6.01
C ASP A 48 -1.93 3.19 4.54
N SER A 49 -2.88 3.01 3.61
CA SER A 49 -2.64 3.12 2.17
C SER A 49 -2.22 4.54 1.78
N GLN A 50 -2.98 5.54 2.25
CA GLN A 50 -2.65 6.96 2.02
C GLN A 50 -1.30 7.33 2.63
N LEU A 51 -0.99 6.84 3.82
CA LEU A 51 0.29 7.07 4.49
C LEU A 51 1.46 6.47 3.70
N ALA A 52 1.33 5.23 3.21
CA ALA A 52 2.36 4.59 2.40
C ALA A 52 2.59 5.34 1.08
N VAL A 53 1.52 5.70 0.37
CA VAL A 53 1.64 6.51 -0.86
C VAL A 53 2.31 7.84 -0.57
N LYS A 54 1.91 8.55 0.50
CA LYS A 54 2.57 9.80 0.91
C LYS A 54 4.06 9.60 1.15
N ARG A 55 4.46 8.58 1.92
CA ARG A 55 5.87 8.27 2.20
C ARG A 55 6.67 7.99 0.93
N PHE A 56 6.08 7.26 -0.01
CA PHE A 56 6.68 7.01 -1.33
C PHE A 56 6.88 8.33 -2.10
N CYS A 57 5.85 9.18 -2.17
CA CYS A 57 5.94 10.48 -2.84
C CYS A 57 6.95 11.43 -2.15
N ASP A 58 7.19 11.27 -0.85
CA ASP A 58 8.17 12.03 -0.06
C ASP A 58 9.61 11.49 -0.16
N GLY A 59 9.84 10.48 -1.01
CA GLY A 59 11.19 10.02 -1.36
C GLY A 59 11.57 8.63 -0.81
N CYS A 60 10.68 7.95 -0.10
CA CYS A 60 10.90 6.54 0.20
C CYS A 60 10.86 5.70 -1.09
N ASN A 61 11.66 4.63 -1.15
CA ASN A 61 11.40 3.60 -2.15
C ASN A 61 10.08 2.85 -1.83
N CYS A 62 9.57 2.06 -2.77
CA CYS A 62 8.29 1.36 -2.60
C CYS A 62 8.25 0.39 -1.39
N ALA A 63 9.34 -0.32 -1.09
CA ALA A 63 9.39 -1.20 0.08
C ALA A 63 9.46 -0.43 1.40
N GLN A 64 10.25 0.65 1.44
CA GLN A 64 10.34 1.57 2.59
C GLN A 64 8.99 2.20 2.89
N ALA A 65 8.30 2.68 1.86
CA ALA A 65 6.99 3.29 1.98
C ALA A 65 5.98 2.35 2.66
N VAL A 66 5.93 1.10 2.21
CA VAL A 66 5.06 0.06 2.78
C VAL A 66 5.49 -0.30 4.20
N LEU A 67 6.73 -0.76 4.42
CA LEU A 67 7.12 -1.24 5.76
C LEU A 67 6.96 -0.16 6.83
N THR A 68 7.36 1.07 6.49
CA THR A 68 7.39 2.14 7.48
C THR A 68 5.99 2.67 7.81
N SER A 69 4.99 2.53 6.92
CA SER A 69 3.60 2.88 7.25
C SER A 69 3.04 2.02 8.39
N PHE A 70 3.53 0.78 8.53
CA PHE A 70 3.15 -0.14 9.60
C PHE A 70 4.07 -0.10 10.83
N ALA A 71 5.13 0.71 10.84
CA ALA A 71 6.14 0.73 11.90
C ALA A 71 5.54 0.99 13.30
N ASN A 72 4.61 1.94 13.41
CA ASN A 72 3.94 2.26 14.68
C ASN A 72 3.07 1.09 15.17
N ARG A 73 2.32 0.45 14.26
CA ARG A 73 1.42 -0.68 14.59
C ARG A 73 2.20 -1.85 15.20
N TYR A 74 3.39 -2.13 14.65
CA TYR A 74 4.24 -3.24 15.09
C TYR A 74 5.38 -2.84 16.04
N GLN A 75 5.39 -1.59 16.50
CA GLN A 75 6.42 -1.07 17.42
C GLN A 75 7.85 -1.28 16.89
N VAL A 76 8.02 -1.16 15.57
CA VAL A 76 9.32 -1.22 14.91
C VAL A 76 9.88 0.20 14.82
N ASP A 77 11.14 0.36 15.19
CA ASP A 77 11.83 1.63 15.01
C ASP A 77 11.82 2.05 13.52
N THR A 78 11.40 3.29 13.25
CA THR A 78 11.23 3.77 11.87
C THR A 78 12.58 3.89 11.16
N GLU A 79 13.67 4.24 11.86
CA GLU A 79 15.01 4.27 11.25
C GLU A 79 15.45 2.86 10.83
N LEU A 80 15.27 1.88 11.71
CA LEU A 80 15.55 0.48 11.42
C LEU A 80 14.73 0.01 10.21
N ALA A 81 13.42 0.25 10.20
CA ALA A 81 12.54 -0.09 9.08
C ALA A 81 13.01 0.54 7.76
N MET A 82 13.39 1.83 7.77
CA MET A 82 13.96 2.53 6.62
C MET A 82 15.25 1.87 6.12
N ARG A 83 16.15 1.49 7.03
CA ARG A 83 17.46 0.92 6.70
C ARG A 83 17.34 -0.49 6.13
N ILE A 84 16.57 -1.37 6.76
CA ILE A 84 16.48 -2.78 6.34
C ILE A 84 15.73 -2.96 5.01
N SER A 85 14.83 -2.04 4.66
CA SER A 85 14.08 -2.08 3.40
C SER A 85 14.71 -1.26 2.26
N SER A 86 15.80 -0.53 2.53
CA SER A 86 16.45 0.39 1.57
C SER A 86 16.92 -0.29 0.27
N GLY A 87 17.39 -1.54 0.36
CA GLY A 87 17.87 -2.31 -0.78
C GLY A 87 16.77 -2.91 -1.65
N LEU A 88 15.52 -2.93 -1.19
CA LEU A 88 14.42 -3.65 -1.86
C LEU A 88 13.77 -2.85 -3.00
N GLY A 89 14.07 -1.55 -3.09
CA GLY A 89 13.54 -0.66 -4.12
C GLY A 89 13.95 -1.04 -5.55
N GLY A 90 13.08 -0.73 -6.53
CA GLY A 90 13.28 -1.12 -7.94
C GLY A 90 13.27 -2.64 -8.16
N GLY A 91 12.75 -3.38 -7.18
CA GLY A 91 12.84 -4.83 -7.09
C GLY A 91 14.27 -5.28 -6.80
N VAL A 92 14.68 -5.08 -5.54
CA VAL A 92 15.94 -5.52 -4.91
C VAL A 92 17.20 -5.02 -5.63
N GLY A 93 17.36 -3.70 -5.66
CA GLY A 93 18.55 -3.06 -6.20
C GLY A 93 18.43 -2.73 -7.68
N ARG A 94 17.20 -2.42 -8.13
CA ARG A 94 16.87 -2.10 -9.53
C ARG A 94 17.07 -3.26 -10.51
N MET A 95 17.04 -4.50 -10.03
CA MET A 95 17.18 -5.68 -10.90
C MET A 95 15.90 -6.01 -11.68
N GLY A 96 14.79 -5.31 -11.42
CA GLY A 96 13.53 -5.56 -12.11
C GLY A 96 12.84 -6.86 -11.71
N ASP A 97 13.29 -7.48 -10.61
CA ASP A 97 12.73 -8.73 -10.06
C ASP A 97 11.43 -8.45 -9.28
N ILE A 98 11.22 -9.11 -8.14
CA ILE A 98 9.99 -8.96 -7.35
C ILE A 98 9.73 -7.48 -7.01
N CYS A 99 8.50 -7.00 -7.19
CA CYS A 99 8.13 -5.62 -6.92
C CYS A 99 8.40 -5.26 -5.45
N GLY A 100 9.10 -4.15 -5.20
CA GLY A 100 9.50 -3.76 -3.85
C GLY A 100 8.31 -3.53 -2.90
N THR A 101 7.13 -3.18 -3.43
CA THR A 101 5.90 -3.06 -2.64
C THR A 101 5.50 -4.41 -2.00
N LEU A 102 5.66 -5.52 -2.74
CA LEU A 102 5.40 -6.87 -2.26
C LEU A 102 6.47 -7.35 -1.28
N SER A 103 7.74 -6.98 -1.50
CA SER A 103 8.81 -7.27 -0.54
C SER A 103 8.59 -6.53 0.78
N GLY A 104 8.18 -5.26 0.75
CA GLY A 104 7.84 -4.49 1.95
C GLY A 104 6.65 -5.09 2.69
N ALA A 105 5.60 -5.50 1.97
CA ALA A 105 4.44 -6.14 2.57
C ALA A 105 4.75 -7.53 3.17
N ALA A 106 5.65 -8.31 2.56
CA ALA A 106 6.12 -9.57 3.13
C ALA A 106 6.86 -9.37 4.47
N LEU A 107 7.59 -8.25 4.63
CA LEU A 107 8.18 -7.90 5.92
C LEU A 107 7.09 -7.60 6.97
N VAL A 108 6.03 -6.89 6.59
CA VAL A 108 4.89 -6.61 7.50
C VAL A 108 4.19 -7.90 7.92
N LEU A 109 3.95 -8.83 6.99
CA LEU A 109 3.40 -10.15 7.33
C LEU A 109 4.31 -10.92 8.29
N GLY A 110 5.64 -10.86 8.09
CA GLY A 110 6.61 -11.43 9.03
C GLY A 110 6.54 -10.80 10.42
N LEU A 111 6.25 -9.50 10.54
CA LEU A 111 6.05 -8.83 11.83
C LEU A 111 4.77 -9.28 12.55
N GLN A 112 3.69 -9.51 11.81
CA GLN A 112 2.41 -9.97 12.38
C GLN A 112 2.45 -11.43 12.82
N MET A 113 2.87 -12.32 11.93
CA MET A 113 2.62 -13.76 12.03
C MET A 113 3.89 -14.61 11.84
N GLY A 114 5.05 -13.97 11.76
CA GLY A 114 6.33 -14.66 11.61
C GLY A 114 6.67 -15.55 12.81
N PRO A 115 7.47 -16.60 12.60
CA PRO A 115 7.89 -17.49 13.67
C PRO A 115 8.78 -16.75 14.69
N LYS A 116 8.51 -16.95 15.98
CA LYS A 116 9.33 -16.37 17.08
C LYS A 116 10.63 -17.15 17.33
N THR A 117 10.65 -18.41 16.93
CA THR A 117 11.78 -19.34 17.03
C THR A 117 11.94 -20.08 15.71
N SER A 118 13.13 -20.63 15.43
CA SER A 118 13.40 -21.26 14.13
C SER A 118 12.64 -22.56 13.87
N ASP A 119 12.03 -23.15 14.89
CA ASP A 119 11.28 -24.41 14.86
C ASP A 119 9.75 -24.24 14.77
N ASP A 120 9.23 -23.00 14.79
CA ASP A 120 7.81 -22.73 14.60
C ASP A 120 7.41 -22.83 13.11
N ALA A 121 7.26 -24.07 12.64
CA ALA A 121 6.87 -24.36 11.27
C ALA A 121 5.45 -23.87 10.93
N SER A 122 4.56 -23.77 11.92
CA SER A 122 3.17 -23.33 11.71
C SER A 122 3.10 -21.84 11.38
N ALA A 123 3.73 -20.99 12.21
CA ALA A 123 3.80 -19.55 11.95
C ALA A 123 4.54 -19.23 10.64
N LYS A 124 5.61 -19.98 10.35
CA LYS A 124 6.32 -19.89 9.08
C LYS A 124 5.41 -20.19 7.88
N GLU A 125 4.65 -21.28 7.93
CA GLU A 125 3.76 -21.66 6.83
C GLU A 125 2.56 -20.70 6.71
N ALA A 126 2.03 -20.19 7.82
CA ALA A 126 1.02 -19.14 7.82
C ALA A 126 1.52 -17.87 7.12
N THR A 127 2.73 -17.41 7.47
CA THR A 127 3.38 -16.26 6.83
C THR A 127 3.55 -16.47 5.32
N TYR A 128 3.96 -17.68 4.91
CA TYR A 128 4.12 -18.03 3.50
C TYR A 128 2.80 -18.05 2.74
N ASN A 129 1.75 -18.62 3.33
CA ASN A 129 0.41 -18.62 2.76
C ASN A 129 -0.12 -17.21 2.56
N ALA A 130 -0.02 -16.35 3.58
CA ALA A 130 -0.45 -14.95 3.48
C ALA A 130 0.35 -14.19 2.41
N THR A 131 1.67 -14.43 2.33
CA THR A 131 2.53 -13.80 1.31
C THR A 131 2.19 -14.27 -0.10
N ARG A 132 1.85 -15.55 -0.30
CA ARG A 132 1.40 -16.08 -1.59
C ARG A 132 0.06 -15.48 -1.99
N LEU A 133 -0.91 -15.46 -1.07
CA LEU A 133 -2.22 -14.87 -1.31
C LEU A 133 -2.14 -13.38 -1.68
N LEU A 134 -1.26 -12.62 -1.01
CA LEU A 134 -1.02 -11.22 -1.34
C LEU A 134 -0.49 -11.08 -2.78
N GLN A 135 0.48 -11.89 -3.17
CA GLN A 135 1.02 -11.87 -4.53
C GLN A 135 -0.04 -12.26 -5.56
N GLU A 136 -0.84 -13.30 -5.30
CA GLU A 136 -1.95 -13.72 -6.17
C GLU A 136 -2.95 -12.59 -6.39
N ARG A 137 -3.40 -11.93 -5.31
CA ARG A 137 -4.34 -10.79 -5.40
C ARG A 137 -3.73 -9.60 -6.13
N PHE A 138 -2.44 -9.31 -5.90
CA PHE A 138 -1.74 -8.24 -6.59
C PHE A 138 -1.62 -8.54 -8.10
N MET A 139 -1.22 -9.76 -8.46
CA MET A 139 -1.11 -10.19 -9.86
C MET A 139 -2.47 -10.22 -10.56
N ALA A 140 -3.55 -10.59 -9.86
CA ALA A 140 -4.90 -10.54 -10.41
C ALA A 140 -5.32 -9.12 -10.81
N ARG A 141 -4.82 -8.09 -10.10
CA ARG A 141 -5.11 -6.68 -10.38
C ARG A 141 -4.14 -6.05 -11.38
N HIS A 142 -2.86 -6.37 -11.29
CA HIS A 142 -1.77 -5.68 -12.03
C HIS A 142 -1.09 -6.53 -13.11
N GLY A 143 -1.47 -7.80 -13.24
CA GLY A 143 -0.97 -8.72 -14.27
C GLY A 143 0.43 -9.31 -14.02
N SER A 144 1.22 -8.75 -13.10
CA SER A 144 2.54 -9.28 -12.74
C SER A 144 2.93 -8.92 -11.31
N ASN A 145 3.89 -9.66 -10.74
CA ASN A 145 4.58 -9.31 -9.50
C ASN A 145 6.02 -8.82 -9.76
N ARG A 146 6.47 -8.79 -11.01
CA ARG A 146 7.84 -8.42 -11.41
C ARG A 146 7.89 -6.93 -11.77
N CYS A 147 8.80 -6.19 -11.15
CA CYS A 147 8.93 -4.75 -11.31
C CYS A 147 9.14 -4.34 -12.78
N LYS A 148 9.95 -5.09 -13.53
CA LYS A 148 10.20 -4.76 -14.95
C LYS A 148 9.03 -5.04 -15.87
N GLU A 149 8.20 -6.01 -15.53
CA GLU A 149 6.99 -6.33 -16.30
C GLU A 149 5.89 -5.30 -16.01
N LEU A 150 5.72 -4.94 -14.73
CA LEU A 150 4.81 -3.89 -14.30
C LEU A 150 5.13 -2.53 -14.95
N LEU A 151 6.41 -2.16 -15.01
CA LEU A 151 6.85 -0.89 -15.60
C LEU A 151 7.12 -0.99 -17.11
N GLN A 152 7.13 -2.20 -17.67
CA GLN A 152 7.58 -2.48 -19.04
C GLN A 152 8.98 -1.91 -19.35
N LYS A 153 9.85 -1.91 -18.33
CA LYS A 153 11.22 -1.37 -18.35
C LYS A 153 12.13 -2.15 -17.40
N ASP A 154 13.29 -2.57 -17.87
CA ASP A 154 14.33 -3.17 -17.04
C ASP A 154 15.20 -2.07 -16.40
N LEU A 155 14.99 -1.84 -15.11
CA LEU A 155 15.67 -0.77 -14.37
C LEU A 155 17.18 -1.02 -14.17
N SER A 156 17.68 -2.22 -14.49
CA SER A 156 19.11 -2.52 -14.46
C SER A 156 19.85 -1.99 -15.69
N ILE A 157 19.10 -1.70 -16.77
CA ILE A 157 19.61 -1.11 -18.00
C ILE A 157 19.54 0.42 -17.87
N PRO A 158 20.68 1.14 -17.89
CA PRO A 158 20.70 2.59 -17.66
C PRO A 158 19.79 3.40 -18.59
N ALA A 159 19.71 3.02 -19.87
CA ALA A 159 18.87 3.69 -20.85
C ALA A 159 17.37 3.54 -20.51
N GLU A 160 16.93 2.32 -20.18
CA GLU A 160 15.53 2.06 -19.80
C GLU A 160 15.18 2.69 -18.46
N TYR A 161 16.11 2.74 -17.51
CA TYR A 161 15.91 3.49 -16.26
C TYR A 161 15.67 4.99 -16.50
N GLN A 162 16.47 5.62 -17.37
CA GLN A 162 16.26 7.03 -17.72
C GLN A 162 14.93 7.24 -18.45
N GLU A 163 14.53 6.30 -19.30
CA GLU A 163 13.24 6.35 -19.99
C GLU A 163 12.07 6.18 -19.00
N ALA A 164 12.14 5.24 -18.06
CA ALA A 164 11.14 5.10 -17.00
C ALA A 164 10.98 6.39 -16.18
N LYS A 165 12.10 7.11 -15.95
CA LYS A 165 12.10 8.40 -15.27
C LYS A 165 11.47 9.50 -16.13
N SER A 166 11.78 9.57 -17.43
CA SER A 166 11.25 10.61 -18.33
C SER A 166 9.76 10.44 -18.59
N LEU A 167 9.29 9.19 -18.68
CA LEU A 167 7.87 8.82 -18.76
C LEU A 167 7.13 9.03 -17.43
N GLY A 168 7.85 9.32 -16.34
CA GLY A 168 7.25 9.55 -15.04
C GLY A 168 6.64 8.31 -14.39
N LEU A 169 7.06 7.10 -14.77
CA LEU A 169 6.45 5.85 -14.29
C LEU A 169 6.52 5.71 -12.77
N PHE A 170 7.60 6.22 -12.15
CA PHE A 170 7.75 6.26 -10.70
C PHE A 170 6.78 7.22 -10.00
N LYS A 171 6.15 8.15 -10.73
CA LYS A 171 5.16 9.09 -10.19
C LYS A 171 3.73 8.73 -10.57
N THR A 172 3.54 7.92 -11.61
CA THR A 172 2.21 7.60 -12.15
C THR A 172 1.77 6.18 -11.85
N GLN A 173 2.67 5.18 -11.96
CA GLN A 173 2.33 3.76 -11.73
C GLN A 173 2.75 3.27 -10.34
N CYS A 174 3.99 3.52 -9.93
CA CYS A 174 4.47 3.04 -8.63
C CYS A 174 3.60 3.46 -7.42
N PRO A 175 3.03 4.67 -7.35
CA PRO A 175 2.12 5.04 -6.25
C PRO A 175 0.86 4.17 -6.19
N ASP A 176 0.28 3.81 -7.33
CA ASP A 176 -0.88 2.90 -7.38
C ASP A 176 -0.50 1.49 -6.89
N TYR A 177 0.66 0.97 -7.30
CA TYR A 177 1.15 -0.31 -6.77
C TYR A 177 1.38 -0.28 -5.25
N VAL A 178 1.82 0.85 -4.69
CA VAL A 178 1.95 1.06 -3.24
C VAL A 178 0.58 1.04 -2.57
N GLY A 179 -0.37 1.86 -3.04
CA GLY A 179 -1.71 1.92 -2.45
C GLY A 179 -2.47 0.58 -2.56
N THR A 180 -2.38 -0.08 -3.71
CA THR A 180 -2.97 -1.40 -3.93
C THR A 180 -2.41 -2.42 -2.95
N VAL A 181 -1.09 -2.53 -2.79
CA VAL A 181 -0.52 -3.58 -1.93
C VAL A 181 -0.93 -3.38 -0.48
N VAL A 182 -0.98 -2.13 0.00
CA VAL A 182 -1.32 -1.84 1.40
C VAL A 182 -2.80 -2.13 1.66
N THR A 183 -3.66 -1.82 0.69
CA THR A 183 -5.08 -2.18 0.74
C THR A 183 -5.25 -3.70 0.84
N LEU A 184 -4.60 -4.46 -0.04
CA LEU A 184 -4.65 -5.93 -0.05
C LEU A 184 -4.04 -6.54 1.22
N LEU A 185 -2.95 -5.96 1.72
CA LEU A 185 -2.29 -6.38 2.94
C LEU A 185 -3.21 -6.23 4.15
N ASN A 186 -3.89 -5.09 4.29
CA ASN A 186 -4.82 -4.89 5.39
C ASN A 186 -6.00 -5.87 5.35
N GLN A 187 -6.57 -6.14 4.17
CA GLN A 187 -7.59 -7.18 4.01
C GLN A 187 -7.11 -8.55 4.50
N ILE A 188 -5.88 -8.94 4.14
CA ILE A 188 -5.31 -10.23 4.56
C ILE A 188 -5.05 -10.28 6.07
N LEU A 189 -4.60 -9.16 6.66
CA LEU A 189 -4.39 -9.06 8.10
C LEU A 189 -5.72 -9.18 8.86
N GLU A 190 -6.77 -8.48 8.42
CA GLU A 190 -8.12 -8.55 8.99
C GLU A 190 -8.73 -9.96 8.85
N GLU A 191 -8.60 -10.60 7.68
CA GLU A 191 -9.05 -11.99 7.46
C GLU A 191 -8.34 -13.02 8.35
N SER A 192 -7.13 -12.68 8.82
CA SER A 192 -6.33 -13.54 9.70
C SER A 192 -6.72 -13.37 11.17
N GLU A 193 -7.10 -12.16 11.59
CA GLU A 193 -7.54 -11.85 12.95
C GLU A 193 -8.92 -12.47 13.28
N VAL A 194 -9.78 -12.71 12.29
CA VAL A 194 -11.12 -13.31 12.48
C VAL A 194 -11.09 -14.85 12.65
N LYS A 195 -9.94 -15.49 12.41
CA LYS A 195 -9.80 -16.97 12.45
C LYS A 195 -9.27 -17.50 13.79
N GLU A 196 -8.93 -16.63 14.73
CA GLU A 196 -8.52 -16.97 16.11
C GLU A 196 -9.70 -16.83 17.08
#